data_AF-F3GGC5-F1
#
_entry.id   AF-F3GGC5-F1
#
_cell.length_a   1.000
_cell.length_b   1.000
_cell.length_c   1.000
_cell.angle_alpha   90.00
_cell.angle_beta   90.00
_cell.angle_gamma   90.00
#
_symmetry.space_group_name_H-M   'P 1'
#
loop_
_entity.id
_entity.type
_entity.pdbx_description
1 polymer ?
#
loop_
_entity_poly.entity_id
_entity_poly.type
_entity_poly.pdbx_seq_one_letter_code
_entity_poly.pdbx_strand_id
1 'polypeptide(L)'
;MINTLRNISVRSKLVLGFALVIVLTVLIALTGWTGITSLSERSERISDIGKLSSLTRDVRIARLAYSVNYDAERASNWLKAFESLENHVKYAQKVFDSPLNVPLVNTAADALKDYRIHYDNLMQATAAREATRSVFGQYADAGADDLQKLNAIARSDDGTPAQRDAIVQAMPPVT
;
A
#
# COMPACT_ATOMS: atom_id res chain seq x y z
N MET A 1 44.02 -71.98 5.57
CA MET A 1 42.92 -71.16 6.13
C MET A 1 42.34 -70.24 5.04
N ILE A 2 41.70 -70.79 3.99
CA ILE A 2 40.94 -70.02 2.98
C ILE A 2 39.79 -70.91 2.48
N ASN A 3 38.87 -71.32 3.37
CA ASN A 3 37.76 -72.20 2.98
C ASN A 3 36.36 -71.62 3.25
N THR A 4 36.28 -70.31 3.54
CA THR A 4 35.00 -69.63 3.84
C THR A 4 34.40 -68.91 2.64
N LEU A 5 35.05 -68.91 1.46
CA LEU A 5 34.58 -68.21 0.26
C LEU A 5 34.05 -69.12 -0.87
N ARG A 6 34.11 -70.45 -0.72
CA ARG A 6 33.67 -71.40 -1.77
C ARG A 6 32.21 -71.85 -1.64
N ASN A 7 31.55 -71.60 -0.50
CA ASN A 7 30.14 -71.97 -0.26
C ASN A 7 29.23 -70.75 -0.02
N ILE A 8 29.62 -69.56 -0.48
CA ILE A 8 28.68 -68.44 -0.57
C ILE A 8 27.82 -68.70 -1.82
N SER A 9 26.66 -69.33 -1.57
CA SER A 9 25.70 -69.69 -2.61
C SER A 9 25.35 -68.48 -3.46
N VAL A 10 24.96 -68.73 -4.71
CA VAL A 10 24.51 -67.73 -5.70
C VAL A 10 23.57 -66.66 -5.11
N ARG A 11 22.80 -67.01 -4.07
CA ARG A 11 21.93 -66.11 -3.31
C ARG A 11 22.67 -64.92 -2.68
N SER A 12 23.88 -65.09 -2.14
CA SER A 12 24.63 -63.99 -1.50
C SER A 12 25.16 -62.99 -2.53
N LYS A 13 25.59 -63.47 -3.71
CA LYS A 13 25.96 -62.60 -4.84
C LYS A 13 24.76 -61.84 -5.39
N LEU A 14 23.59 -62.47 -5.43
CA LEU A 14 22.34 -61.84 -5.87
C LEU A 14 21.86 -60.76 -4.89
N VAL A 15 21.87 -61.05 -3.59
CA VAL A 15 21.49 -60.10 -2.54
C VAL A 15 22.42 -58.89 -2.52
N LEU A 16 23.73 -59.09 -2.76
CA LEU A 16 24.69 -58.00 -2.79
C LEU A 16 24.48 -57.05 -3.98
N GLY A 17 24.18 -57.59 -5.16
CA GLY A 17 23.80 -56.78 -6.32
C GLY A 17 22.45 -56.07 -6.15
N PHE A 18 21.47 -56.75 -5.57
CA PHE A 18 20.13 -56.18 -5.33
C PHE A 18 20.16 -55.09 -4.26
N ALA A 19 20.95 -55.27 -3.19
CA ALA A 19 21.13 -54.26 -2.15
C ALA A 19 21.77 -52.98 -2.70
N LEU A 20 22.75 -53.10 -3.62
CA LEU A 20 23.36 -51.95 -4.30
C LEU A 20 22.30 -51.15 -5.09
N VAL A 21 21.42 -51.84 -5.81
CA VAL A 21 20.34 -51.20 -6.58
C VAL A 21 19.34 -50.51 -5.65
N ILE A 22 18.98 -51.13 -4.52
CA ILE A 22 18.09 -50.50 -3.53
C ILE A 22 18.72 -49.22 -2.98
N VAL A 23 20.00 -49.25 -2.60
CA VAL A 23 20.71 -48.05 -2.11
C VAL A 23 20.72 -46.95 -3.16
N LEU A 24 21.03 -47.28 -4.42
CA LEU A 24 20.99 -46.32 -5.51
C LEU A 24 19.59 -45.74 -5.72
N THR A 25 18.55 -46.58 -5.62
CA THR A 25 17.14 -46.15 -5.74
C THR A 25 16.74 -45.22 -4.60
N VAL A 26 17.16 -45.51 -3.37
CA VAL A 26 16.92 -44.64 -2.21
C VAL A 26 17.64 -43.31 -2.37
N LEU A 27 18.88 -43.29 -2.86
CA LEU A 27 19.59 -42.04 -3.16
C LEU A 27 18.86 -41.23 -4.24
N ILE A 28 18.42 -41.88 -5.32
CA ILE A 28 17.62 -41.22 -6.36
C ILE A 28 16.31 -40.68 -5.79
N ALA A 29 15.59 -41.45 -4.97
CA ALA A 29 14.36 -41.01 -4.33
C ALA A 29 14.59 -39.82 -3.38
N LEU A 30 15.68 -39.83 -2.61
CA LEU A 30 16.06 -38.70 -1.74
C LEU A 30 16.42 -37.46 -2.57
N THR A 31 17.20 -37.61 -3.64
CA THR A 31 17.56 -36.48 -4.52
C THR A 31 16.37 -35.97 -5.33
N GLY A 32 15.45 -36.84 -5.74
CA GLY A 32 14.20 -36.49 -6.39
C GLY A 32 13.25 -35.79 -5.44
N TRP A 33 13.17 -36.26 -4.18
CA TRP A 33 12.42 -35.60 -3.12
C TRP A 33 12.99 -34.22 -2.81
N THR A 34 14.31 -34.07 -2.62
CA THR A 34 14.92 -32.75 -2.38
C THR A 34 14.80 -31.81 -3.58
N GLY A 35 14.86 -32.34 -4.81
CA GLY A 35 14.60 -31.59 -6.04
C GLY A 35 13.15 -31.11 -6.15
N ILE A 36 12.19 -31.96 -5.79
CA ILE A 36 10.76 -31.62 -5.79
C ILE A 36 10.41 -30.67 -4.63
N THR A 37 10.97 -30.87 -3.44
CA THR A 37 10.72 -29.98 -2.29
C THR A 37 11.31 -28.59 -2.51
N SER A 38 12.51 -28.49 -3.11
CA SER A 38 13.10 -27.18 -3.46
C SER A 38 12.34 -26.45 -4.59
N LEU A 39 11.66 -27.19 -5.48
CA LEU A 39 10.74 -26.62 -6.46
C LEU A 39 9.39 -26.21 -5.84
N SER A 40 8.88 -26.97 -4.89
CA SER A 40 7.65 -26.67 -4.12
C SER A 40 7.84 -25.41 -3.26
N GLU A 41 8.98 -25.26 -2.60
CA GLU A 41 9.31 -24.09 -1.79
C GLU A 41 9.48 -22.82 -2.65
N ARG A 42 9.96 -22.96 -3.90
CA ARG A 42 9.94 -21.88 -4.89
C ARG A 42 8.54 -21.57 -5.43
N SER A 43 7.68 -22.57 -5.58
CA SER A 43 6.29 -22.38 -6.03
C SER A 43 5.47 -21.56 -5.03
N GLU A 44 5.68 -21.78 -3.73
CA GLU A 44 5.06 -20.99 -2.67
C GLU A 44 5.61 -19.54 -2.64
N ARG A 45 6.93 -19.38 -2.84
CA ARG A 45 7.56 -18.05 -2.97
C ARG A 45 7.12 -17.27 -4.22
N ILE A 46 6.81 -17.94 -5.34
CA ILE A 46 6.25 -17.29 -6.55
C ILE A 46 4.81 -16.82 -6.29
N SER A 47 4.02 -17.56 -5.51
CA SER A 47 2.70 -17.12 -5.06
C SER A 47 2.78 -15.86 -4.20
N ASP A 48 3.79 -15.77 -3.33
CA ASP A 48 4.00 -14.59 -2.47
C ASP A 48 4.49 -13.35 -3.22
N ILE A 49 5.25 -13.51 -4.30
CA ILE A 49 5.59 -12.39 -5.23
C ILE A 49 4.32 -11.90 -5.95
N GLY A 50 3.44 -12.82 -6.37
CA GLY A 50 2.15 -12.48 -6.96
C GLY A 50 1.25 -11.67 -6.02
N LYS A 51 1.21 -12.05 -4.73
CA LYS A 51 0.49 -11.29 -3.69
C LYS A 51 1.05 -9.87 -3.53
N LEU A 52 2.37 -9.68 -3.51
CA LEU A 52 2.98 -8.36 -3.38
C LEU A 52 2.57 -7.42 -4.53
N SER A 53 2.54 -7.94 -5.76
CA SER A 53 2.09 -7.18 -6.94
C SER A 53 0.61 -6.82 -6.85
N SER A 54 -0.24 -7.77 -6.42
CA SER A 54 -1.67 -7.52 -6.23
C SER A 54 -1.91 -6.45 -5.17
N LEU A 55 -1.30 -6.57 -3.99
CA LEU A 55 -1.46 -5.62 -2.89
C LEU A 55 -0.99 -4.21 -3.29
N THR A 56 0.12 -4.12 -4.02
CA THR A 56 0.58 -2.84 -4.58
C THR A 56 -0.43 -2.25 -5.57
N ARG A 57 -1.07 -3.09 -6.39
CA ARG A 57 -2.12 -2.65 -7.31
C ARG A 57 -3.35 -2.15 -6.56
N ASP A 58 -3.75 -2.82 -5.48
CA ASP A 58 -4.90 -2.44 -4.67
C ASP A 58 -4.68 -1.08 -4.00
N VAL A 59 -3.47 -0.83 -3.48
CA VAL A 59 -3.08 0.50 -2.97
C VAL A 59 -3.21 1.57 -4.06
N ARG A 60 -2.73 1.30 -5.28
CA ARG A 60 -2.81 2.25 -6.39
C ARG A 60 -4.25 2.52 -6.82
N ILE A 61 -5.10 1.50 -6.85
CA ILE A 61 -6.54 1.63 -7.16
C ILE A 61 -7.23 2.48 -6.09
N ALA A 62 -6.98 2.21 -4.81
CA ALA A 62 -7.58 2.95 -3.72
C ALA A 62 -7.13 4.42 -3.71
N ARG A 63 -5.85 4.69 -3.99
CA ARG A 63 -5.34 6.06 -4.18
C ARG A 63 -6.06 6.77 -5.33
N LEU A 64 -6.23 6.11 -6.47
CA LEU A 64 -6.93 6.69 -7.62
C LEU A 64 -8.39 6.99 -7.27
N ALA A 65 -9.07 6.08 -6.59
CA ALA A 65 -10.44 6.29 -6.12
C ALA A 65 -10.56 7.51 -5.20
N TYR A 66 -9.59 7.73 -4.31
CA TYR A 66 -9.52 8.93 -3.46
C TYR A 66 -9.20 10.20 -4.26
N SER A 67 -8.34 10.13 -5.27
CA SER A 67 -8.03 11.30 -6.12
C SER A 67 -9.22 11.78 -6.96
N VAL A 68 -10.16 10.89 -7.27
CA VAL A 68 -11.42 11.24 -7.95
C VAL A 68 -12.39 11.90 -6.97
N ASN A 69 -12.57 11.29 -5.79
CA ASN A 69 -13.46 11.79 -4.75
C ASN A 69 -12.73 11.84 -3.40
N TYR A 70 -12.50 13.06 -2.91
CA TYR A 70 -11.79 13.34 -1.67
C TYR A 70 -12.70 13.14 -0.44
N ASP A 71 -13.14 11.90 -0.20
CA ASP A 71 -13.99 11.54 0.92
C ASP A 71 -13.28 10.68 1.98
N ALA A 72 -13.82 10.67 3.20
CA ALA A 72 -13.23 9.97 4.34
C ALA A 72 -13.26 8.44 4.21
N GLU A 73 -14.26 7.90 3.50
CA GLU A 73 -14.39 6.45 3.29
C GLU A 73 -13.27 5.93 2.38
N ARG A 74 -13.02 6.63 1.26
CA ARG A 74 -11.96 6.31 0.31
C ARG A 74 -10.57 6.54 0.88
N ALA A 75 -10.40 7.56 1.73
CA ALA A 75 -9.18 7.73 2.53
C ALA A 75 -8.94 6.50 3.42
N SER A 76 -9.94 6.07 4.18
CA SER A 76 -9.84 4.87 5.04
C SER A 76 -9.56 3.60 4.24
N ASN A 77 -10.22 3.41 3.09
CA ASN A 77 -9.99 2.26 2.23
C ASN A 77 -8.58 2.25 1.63
N TRP A 78 -8.06 3.42 1.25
CA TRP A 78 -6.66 3.56 0.82
C TRP A 78 -5.69 3.21 1.95
N LEU A 79 -5.95 3.68 3.17
CA LEU A 79 -5.13 3.32 4.33
C LEU A 79 -5.12 1.80 4.59
N LYS A 80 -6.29 1.15 4.58
CA LYS A 80 -6.39 -0.30 4.78
C LYS A 80 -5.62 -1.10 3.72
N ALA A 81 -5.71 -0.70 2.45
CA ALA A 81 -4.95 -1.34 1.38
C ALA A 81 -3.44 -1.17 1.60
N PHE A 82 -3.02 0.01 2.06
CA PHE A 82 -1.61 0.30 2.36
C PHE A 82 -1.11 -0.54 3.54
N GLU A 83 -1.86 -0.64 4.63
CA GLU A 83 -1.53 -1.48 5.80
C GLU A 83 -1.41 -2.96 5.43
N SER A 84 -2.28 -3.45 4.52
CA SER A 84 -2.19 -4.83 4.03
C SER A 84 -0.88 -5.10 3.28
N LEU A 85 -0.47 -4.16 2.41
CA LEU A 85 0.81 -4.24 1.71
C LEU A 85 2.00 -4.19 2.69
N GLU A 86 1.96 -3.29 3.67
CA GLU A 86 2.99 -3.16 4.70
C GLU A 86 3.14 -4.44 5.53
N ASN A 87 2.03 -5.04 5.93
CA ASN A 87 2.03 -6.31 6.66
C ASN A 87 2.64 -7.45 5.84
N HIS A 88 2.36 -7.52 4.54
CA HIS A 88 2.97 -8.53 3.65
C HIS A 88 4.47 -8.32 3.47
N VAL A 89 4.94 -7.07 3.37
CA VAL A 89 6.39 -6.77 3.33
C VAL A 89 7.07 -7.10 4.66
N LYS A 90 6.45 -6.80 5.81
CA LYS A 90 6.97 -7.21 7.13
C LYS A 90 7.03 -8.73 7.28
N TYR A 91 6.05 -9.45 6.75
CA TYR A 91 6.08 -10.91 6.70
C TYR A 91 7.25 -11.40 5.84
N ALA A 92 7.40 -10.85 4.63
CA ALA A 92 8.52 -11.16 3.74
C ALA A 92 9.89 -10.92 4.41
N GLN A 93 10.05 -9.85 5.19
CA GLN A 93 11.30 -9.59 5.93
C GLN A 93 11.64 -10.67 6.96
N LYS A 94 10.64 -11.36 7.51
CA LYS A 94 10.83 -12.42 8.51
C LYS A 94 11.07 -13.79 7.90
N VAL A 95 10.63 -14.01 6.65
CA VAL A 95 10.64 -15.33 5.99
C VAL A 95 11.79 -15.46 4.98
N PHE A 96 12.27 -14.35 4.43
CA PHE A 96 13.36 -14.39 3.46
C PHE A 96 14.73 -14.21 4.11
N ASP A 97 15.42 -15.34 4.36
CA ASP A 97 16.79 -15.34 4.91
C ASP A 97 17.90 -15.33 3.84
N SER A 98 17.53 -15.37 2.55
CA SER A 98 18.51 -15.40 1.47
C SER A 98 19.22 -14.04 1.32
N PRO A 99 20.57 -13.99 1.31
CA PRO A 99 21.34 -12.73 1.20
C PRO A 99 21.07 -11.96 -0.10
N LEU A 100 20.51 -12.60 -1.13
CA LEU A 100 20.08 -11.93 -2.37
C LEU A 100 18.71 -11.23 -2.24
N ASN A 101 17.82 -11.73 -1.37
CA ASN A 101 16.45 -11.23 -1.24
C ASN A 101 16.31 -10.19 -0.13
N VAL A 102 17.07 -10.32 0.96
CA VAL A 102 17.04 -9.40 2.10
C VAL A 102 17.19 -7.93 1.68
N PRO A 103 18.13 -7.54 0.79
CA PRO A 103 18.27 -6.16 0.35
C PRO A 103 17.01 -5.65 -0.37
N LEU A 104 16.42 -6.47 -1.25
CA LEU A 104 15.24 -6.09 -2.04
C LEU A 104 14.01 -5.87 -1.15
N VAL A 105 13.79 -6.74 -0.16
CA VAL A 105 12.66 -6.61 0.77
C VAL A 105 12.86 -5.38 1.68
N ASN A 106 14.09 -5.10 2.10
CA ASN A 106 14.39 -3.89 2.88
C ASN A 106 14.17 -2.62 2.06
N THR A 107 14.59 -2.58 0.79
CA THR A 107 14.27 -1.46 -0.11
C THR A 107 12.76 -1.26 -0.27
N ALA A 108 12.00 -2.35 -0.39
CA ALA A 108 10.54 -2.26 -0.43
C ALA A 108 9.95 -1.71 0.88
N ALA A 109 10.48 -2.12 2.03
CA ALA A 109 10.05 -1.62 3.34
C ALA A 109 10.35 -0.12 3.51
N ASP A 110 11.53 0.34 3.07
CA ASP A 110 11.88 1.76 3.13
C ASP A 110 11.02 2.60 2.18
N ALA A 111 10.76 2.12 0.96
CA ALA A 111 9.85 2.80 0.03
C ALA A 111 8.42 2.93 0.59
N LEU A 112 7.96 1.95 1.38
CA LEU A 112 6.65 2.04 2.05
C LEU A 112 6.63 3.10 3.16
N LYS A 113 7.74 3.33 3.88
CA LYS A 113 7.83 4.42 4.87
C LYS A 113 7.67 5.79 4.20
N ASP A 114 8.38 5.99 3.09
CA ASP A 114 8.25 7.24 2.32
C ASP A 114 6.82 7.41 1.78
N TYR A 115 6.22 6.33 1.29
CA TYR A 115 4.84 6.34 0.84
C TYR A 115 3.84 6.73 1.95
N ARG A 116 4.07 6.28 3.20
CA ARG A 116 3.25 6.65 4.35
C ARG A 116 3.28 8.15 4.61
N ILE A 117 4.47 8.75 4.56
CA ILE A 117 4.63 10.20 4.71
C ILE A 117 3.88 10.94 3.60
N HIS A 118 3.94 10.46 2.36
CA HIS A 118 3.19 11.05 1.24
C HIS A 118 1.66 10.95 1.43
N TYR A 119 1.16 9.83 1.95
CA TYR A 119 -0.25 9.69 2.30
C TYR A 119 -0.67 10.73 3.33
N ASP A 120 0.09 10.86 4.43
CA ASP A 120 -0.24 11.77 5.53
C ASP A 120 -0.22 13.24 5.07
N ASN A 121 0.76 13.61 4.25
CA ASN A 121 0.83 14.94 3.64
C ASN A 121 -0.39 15.25 2.75
N LEU A 122 -0.88 14.28 1.98
CA LEU A 122 -2.08 14.43 1.16
C LEU A 122 -3.34 14.58 2.00
N MET A 123 -3.46 13.84 3.11
CA MET A 123 -4.58 13.99 4.04
C MET A 123 -4.59 15.38 4.66
N GLN A 124 -3.45 15.86 5.13
CA GLN A 124 -3.31 17.20 5.72
C GLN A 124 -3.63 18.31 4.70
N ALA A 125 -3.08 18.22 3.49
CA ALA A 125 -3.36 19.20 2.44
C ALA A 125 -4.84 19.24 2.05
N THR A 126 -5.50 18.09 2.01
CA THR A 126 -6.94 18.01 1.70
C THR A 126 -7.77 18.62 2.84
N ALA A 127 -7.45 18.30 4.09
CA ALA A 127 -8.12 18.88 5.25
C ALA A 127 -7.95 20.41 5.30
N ALA A 128 -6.74 20.92 5.05
CA ALA A 128 -6.48 22.35 4.97
C ALA A 128 -7.29 23.03 3.86
N ARG A 129 -7.36 22.42 2.67
CA ARG A 129 -8.17 22.91 1.55
C ARG A 129 -9.65 23.02 1.90
N GLU A 130 -10.21 22.02 2.57
CA GLU A 130 -11.63 22.05 2.97
C GLU A 130 -11.89 23.09 4.06
N ALA A 131 -10.97 23.26 5.01
CA ALA A 131 -11.05 24.34 6.00
C ALA A 131 -11.05 25.72 5.32
N THR A 132 -10.18 25.94 4.33
CA THR A 132 -10.15 27.20 3.56
C THR A 132 -11.44 27.40 2.74
N ARG A 133 -11.99 26.36 2.13
CA ARG A 133 -13.27 26.44 1.41
C ARG A 133 -14.44 26.88 2.29
N SER A 134 -14.52 26.35 3.51
CA SER A 134 -15.53 26.76 4.49
C SER A 134 -15.44 28.26 4.81
N VAL A 135 -14.22 28.78 4.99
CA VAL A 135 -13.98 30.20 5.25
C VAL A 135 -14.37 31.08 4.06
N PHE A 136 -14.04 30.68 2.82
CA PHE A 136 -14.48 31.40 1.62
C PHE A 136 -16.00 31.42 1.47
N GLY A 137 -16.69 30.32 1.81
CA GLY A 137 -18.15 30.28 1.84
C GLY A 137 -18.73 31.34 2.78
N GLN A 138 -18.20 31.42 4.00
CA GLN A 138 -18.63 32.43 4.99
C GLN A 138 -18.42 33.87 4.50
N TYR A 139 -17.29 34.16 3.84
CA TYR A 139 -17.04 35.48 3.26
C TYR A 139 -17.97 35.79 2.09
N ALA A 140 -18.27 34.80 1.24
CA ALA A 140 -19.21 34.97 0.13
C ALA A 140 -20.64 35.23 0.64
N ASP A 141 -21.07 34.51 1.68
CA ASP A 141 -22.37 34.71 2.33
C ASP A 141 -22.45 36.10 2.98
N ALA A 142 -21.43 36.50 3.74
CA ALA A 142 -21.35 37.83 4.34
C ALA A 142 -21.37 38.95 3.28
N GLY A 143 -20.63 38.78 2.18
CA GLY A 143 -20.65 39.73 1.07
C GLY A 143 -22.01 39.79 0.37
N ALA A 144 -22.69 38.65 0.20
CA ALA A 144 -24.04 38.61 -0.37
C ALA A 144 -25.06 39.33 0.54
N ASP A 145 -24.97 39.13 1.86
CA ASP A 145 -25.80 39.84 2.84
C ASP A 145 -25.57 41.35 2.80
N ASP A 146 -24.31 41.79 2.71
CA ASP A 146 -24.00 43.22 2.63
C ASP A 146 -24.51 43.84 1.32
N LEU A 147 -24.40 43.14 0.20
CA LEU A 147 -25.01 43.57 -1.06
C LEU A 147 -26.54 43.64 -0.98
N GLN A 148 -27.19 42.70 -0.27
CA GLN A 148 -28.64 42.76 -0.04
C GLN A 148 -29.03 43.98 0.80
N LYS A 149 -28.28 44.29 1.87
CA LYS A 149 -28.51 45.48 2.70
C LYS A 149 -28.36 46.76 1.86
N LEU A 150 -27.28 46.88 1.09
CA LEU A 150 -27.05 48.03 0.20
C LEU A 150 -28.16 48.18 -0.83
N ASN A 151 -28.61 47.08 -1.41
CA ASN A 151 -29.71 47.08 -2.36
C ASN A 151 -31.06 47.46 -1.72
N ALA A 152 -31.31 47.04 -0.47
CA ALA A 152 -32.49 47.44 0.30
C ALA A 152 -32.46 48.95 0.61
N ILE A 153 -31.31 49.50 0.98
CA ILE A 153 -31.11 50.94 1.20
C ILE A 153 -31.28 51.74 -0.10
N ALA A 154 -30.75 51.24 -1.22
CA ALA A 154 -30.89 51.88 -2.53
C ALA A 154 -32.34 51.86 -3.05
N ARG A 155 -33.15 50.89 -2.62
CA ARG A 155 -34.57 50.75 -2.97
C ARG A 155 -35.53 51.41 -1.97
N SER A 156 -35.07 51.76 -0.76
CA SER A 156 -35.87 52.54 0.18
C SER A 156 -35.94 53.98 -0.31
N ASP A 157 -37.10 54.38 -0.78
CA ASP A 157 -37.41 55.64 -1.46
C ASP A 157 -37.40 56.89 -0.54
N ASP A 158 -36.56 56.93 0.50
CA ASP A 158 -36.44 58.06 1.44
C ASP A 158 -34.95 58.34 1.79
N GLY A 159 -34.12 58.53 0.76
CA GLY A 159 -32.70 58.87 0.91
C GLY A 159 -32.50 60.24 1.54
N THR A 160 -32.59 60.31 2.86
CA THR A 160 -32.28 61.51 3.65
C THR A 160 -30.79 61.88 3.48
N PRO A 161 -30.43 63.19 3.48
CA PRO A 161 -29.05 63.65 3.31
C PRO A 161 -28.04 62.96 4.26
N ALA A 162 -28.47 62.62 5.48
CA ALA A 162 -27.64 61.97 6.49
C ALA A 162 -27.16 60.55 6.11
N GLN A 163 -27.93 59.80 5.31
CA GLN A 163 -27.52 58.47 4.84
C GLN A 163 -26.50 58.55 3.69
N ARG A 164 -26.52 59.64 2.90
CA ARG A 164 -25.53 59.87 1.84
C ARG A 164 -24.15 60.18 2.42
N ASP A 165 -24.10 60.94 3.52
CA ASP A 165 -22.84 61.24 4.23
C ASP A 165 -22.21 60.01 4.89
N ALA A 166 -23.04 59.10 5.42
CA ALA A 166 -22.56 57.84 6.01
C ALA A 166 -21.94 56.89 4.98
N ILE A 167 -22.44 56.88 3.74
CA ILE A 167 -21.88 56.08 2.63
C ILE A 167 -20.52 56.64 2.17
N VAL A 168 -20.37 57.97 2.15
CA VAL A 168 -19.10 58.63 1.80
C VAL A 168 -18.04 58.39 2.89
N GLN A 169 -18.44 58.34 4.17
CA GLN A 169 -17.53 58.11 5.29
C GLN A 169 -17.12 56.64 5.46
N ALA A 170 -17.95 55.69 4.99
CA ALA A 170 -17.64 54.26 5.02
C ALA A 170 -16.75 53.79 3.85
N MET A 171 -16.46 54.65 2.87
CA MET A 171 -15.56 54.35 1.75
C MET A 171 -14.10 54.63 2.17
N PRO A 172 -13.21 53.62 2.28
CA PRO A 172 -11.80 53.87 2.58
C PRO A 172 -11.12 54.57 1.39
N PRO A 173 -10.10 55.42 1.63
CA PRO A 173 -9.38 56.10 0.57
C PRO A 173 -8.72 55.07 -0.36
N VAL A 174 -9.01 55.19 -1.65
CA VAL A 174 -8.34 54.43 -2.70
C VAL A 174 -6.90 54.97 -2.80
N THR A 175 -5.95 54.18 -2.30
CA THR A 175 -4.51 54.30 -2.60
C THR A 175 -4.04 53.04 -3.29
#